data_AF-A0A1G8WEF6-F1
#
_entry.id   AF-A0A1G8WEF6-F1
#
_cell.length_a   1.000
_cell.length_b   1.000
_cell.length_c   1.000
_cell.angle_alpha   90.00
_cell.angle_beta   90.00
_cell.angle_gamma   90.00
#
_symmetry.space_group_name_H-M   'P 1'
#
loop_
_entity.id
_entity.type
_entity.pdbx_description
1 polymer ?
#
loop_
_entity_poly.entity_id
_entity_poly.type
_entity_poly.pdbx_seq_one_letter_code
_entity_poly.pdbx_strand_id
1 'polypeptide(L)'
;MATNTNKFGLYKKDPATDGADTFNIETMLNENWDEIDAQAQKEIPVSDTEPADPTVDPLWFDTSGTNPVLRHYDGTAYQPVGEVNQEDLNAHINASNPHGITTAKIGAEPSFIKNTAFNKNFGTTSGTVAEGSYAKQTRDQVTTHQADETNPHNVTKSQVGLGNVTDDQQATKTEFDNHTGTANIHRKITFGTADPTGGSDGDIYFQYE
;
A
#
# COMPACT_ATOMS: atom_id res chain seq x y z
N MET A 1 60.74 -22.30 42.81
CA MET A 1 60.36 -23.67 43.24
C MET A 1 59.72 -24.35 42.05
N ALA A 2 60.06 -25.61 41.80
CA ALA A 2 59.47 -26.38 40.72
C ALA A 2 57.92 -26.36 40.74
N THR A 3 57.32 -26.45 39.55
CA THR A 3 55.86 -26.37 39.33
C THR A 3 55.41 -27.40 38.31
N ASN A 4 54.12 -27.67 38.23
CA ASN A 4 53.56 -28.54 37.20
C ASN A 4 52.93 -27.71 36.06
N THR A 5 52.74 -28.33 34.89
CA THR A 5 51.95 -27.75 33.82
C THR A 5 50.46 -27.85 34.13
N ASN A 6 49.68 -26.86 33.69
CA ASN A 6 48.26 -26.78 34.04
C ASN A 6 47.38 -27.80 33.30
N LYS A 7 47.80 -28.26 32.12
CA LYS A 7 47.02 -29.16 31.26
C LYS A 7 47.37 -30.63 31.48
N PHE A 8 48.67 -30.93 31.50
CA PHE A 8 49.17 -32.29 31.51
C PHE A 8 49.87 -32.67 32.82
N GLY A 9 49.85 -31.80 33.83
CA GLY A 9 50.47 -32.09 35.13
C GLY A 9 52.01 -32.21 35.10
N LEU A 10 52.64 -32.08 33.93
CA LEU A 10 54.08 -32.32 33.73
C LEU A 10 54.94 -31.46 34.65
N TYR A 11 55.92 -32.07 35.29
CA TYR A 11 56.85 -31.41 36.19
C TYR A 11 57.78 -30.46 35.42
N LYS A 12 57.96 -29.25 35.93
CA LYS A 12 58.88 -28.22 35.43
C LYS A 12 59.88 -27.81 36.51
N LYS A 13 61.16 -28.00 36.24
CA LYS A 13 62.26 -27.44 37.05
C LYS A 13 62.33 -25.92 36.94
N ASP A 14 62.70 -25.30 38.06
CA ASP A 14 63.02 -23.87 38.13
C ASP A 14 64.56 -23.70 38.21
N PRO A 15 65.23 -23.25 37.13
CA PRO A 15 66.69 -23.12 37.12
C PRO A 15 67.24 -22.18 38.20
N ALA A 16 66.44 -21.21 38.67
CA ALA A 16 66.88 -20.22 39.65
C ALA A 16 66.89 -20.78 41.08
N THR A 17 65.94 -21.66 41.41
CA THR A 17 65.85 -22.26 42.76
C THR A 17 66.44 -23.66 42.83
N ASP A 18 66.50 -24.36 41.70
CA ASP A 18 66.80 -25.78 41.65
C ASP A 18 68.11 -26.08 40.87
N GLY A 19 68.87 -25.04 40.52
CA GLY A 19 70.08 -25.17 39.70
C GLY A 19 71.21 -25.99 40.32
N ALA A 20 71.13 -26.30 41.62
CA ALA A 20 72.05 -27.20 42.31
C ALA A 20 71.61 -28.67 42.28
N ASP A 21 70.36 -28.95 41.87
CA ASP A 21 69.84 -30.32 41.78
C ASP A 21 70.37 -31.01 40.52
N THR A 22 70.75 -32.27 40.65
CA THR A 22 71.10 -33.10 39.50
C THR A 22 69.87 -33.41 38.67
N PHE A 23 70.03 -33.49 37.34
CA PHE A 23 68.94 -33.86 36.45
C PHE A 23 68.47 -35.30 36.74
N ASN A 24 67.31 -35.45 37.38
CA ASN A 24 66.69 -36.75 37.61
C ASN A 24 65.90 -37.19 36.37
N ILE A 25 66.46 -38.14 35.63
CA ILE A 25 65.88 -38.67 34.39
C ILE A 25 64.50 -39.29 34.66
N GLU A 26 64.31 -39.94 35.80
CA GLU A 26 63.03 -40.58 36.12
C GLU A 26 61.91 -39.53 36.18
N THR A 27 62.10 -38.48 36.98
CA THR A 27 61.08 -37.45 37.17
C THR A 27 60.94 -36.48 36.00
N MET A 28 62.04 -36.06 35.38
CA MET A 28 62.00 -35.04 34.33
C MET A 28 61.66 -35.60 32.95
N LEU A 29 61.93 -36.89 32.74
CA LEU A 29 61.66 -37.58 31.48
C LEU A 29 60.64 -38.69 31.70
N ASN A 30 61.01 -39.83 32.27
CA ASN A 30 60.15 -41.03 32.25
C ASN A 30 58.73 -40.76 32.78
N GLU A 31 58.62 -40.19 33.98
CA GLU A 31 57.33 -39.83 34.60
C GLU A 31 56.55 -38.81 33.76
N ASN A 32 57.21 -37.78 33.22
CA ASN A 32 56.56 -36.81 32.32
C ASN A 32 56.13 -37.44 30.99
N TRP A 33 56.88 -38.41 30.46
CA TRP A 33 56.53 -39.15 29.25
C TRP A 33 55.33 -40.07 29.50
N ASP A 34 55.28 -40.74 30.65
CA ASP A 34 54.13 -41.55 31.06
C ASP A 34 52.87 -40.68 31.22
N GLU A 35 52.99 -39.48 31.80
CA GLU A 35 51.90 -38.51 31.89
C GLU A 35 51.44 -38.02 30.50
N ILE A 36 52.38 -37.76 29.58
CA ILE A 36 52.04 -37.39 28.19
C ILE A 36 51.32 -38.54 27.49
N ASP A 37 51.80 -39.78 27.64
CA ASP A 37 51.23 -40.96 26.99
C ASP A 37 49.81 -41.24 27.52
N ALA A 38 49.62 -41.19 28.84
CA ALA A 38 48.32 -41.32 29.48
C ALA A 38 47.32 -40.24 29.01
N GLN A 39 47.78 -39.00 28.81
CA GLN A 39 46.94 -37.90 28.32
C GLN A 39 46.64 -38.03 26.81
N ALA A 40 47.62 -38.47 26.01
CA ALA A 40 47.45 -38.70 24.57
C ALA A 40 46.46 -39.83 24.28
N GLN A 41 46.32 -40.78 25.22
CA GLN A 41 45.40 -41.90 25.15
C GLN A 41 44.00 -41.60 25.71
N LYS A 42 43.69 -40.35 26.09
CA LYS A 42 42.33 -39.98 26.50
C LYS A 42 41.41 -39.95 25.28
N GLU A 43 41.03 -41.14 24.84
CA GLU A 43 40.03 -41.37 23.80
C GLU A 43 38.69 -40.80 24.24
N ILE A 44 37.91 -40.30 23.29
CA ILE A 44 36.53 -39.91 23.58
C ILE A 44 35.76 -41.22 23.79
N PRO A 45 35.26 -41.52 25.00
CA PRO A 45 34.54 -42.76 25.26
C PRO A 45 33.37 -42.90 24.29
N VAL A 46 33.14 -44.12 23.81
CA VAL A 46 32.04 -44.47 22.91
C VAL A 46 31.24 -45.58 23.57
N SER A 47 30.00 -45.31 23.96
CA SER A 47 29.16 -46.29 24.66
C SER A 47 27.67 -45.94 24.57
N ASP A 48 26.82 -46.93 24.86
CA ASP A 48 25.37 -46.79 25.00
C ASP A 48 24.94 -46.39 26.43
N THR A 49 25.90 -46.29 27.34
CA THR A 49 25.72 -45.97 28.75
C THR A 49 26.60 -44.78 29.13
N GLU A 50 26.03 -43.89 29.93
CA GLU A 50 26.69 -42.66 30.39
C GLU A 50 27.93 -43.00 31.25
N PRO A 51 29.08 -42.33 31.04
CA PRO A 51 30.27 -42.53 31.86
C PRO A 51 30.02 -42.16 33.34
N ALA A 52 30.42 -43.04 34.26
CA ALA A 52 30.07 -42.94 35.68
C ALA A 52 30.85 -41.90 36.51
N ASP A 53 31.90 -41.28 35.97
CA ASP A 53 32.74 -40.32 36.71
C ASP A 53 33.37 -39.25 35.78
N PRO A 54 32.57 -38.30 35.28
CA PRO A 54 33.06 -37.23 34.42
C PRO A 54 33.81 -36.15 35.21
N THR A 55 34.99 -35.74 34.70
CA THR A 55 35.59 -34.44 35.07
C THR A 55 34.75 -33.28 34.49
N VAL A 56 35.10 -32.01 34.68
CA VAL A 56 34.43 -30.90 33.94
C VAL A 56 34.88 -30.90 32.46
N ASP A 57 33.96 -30.63 31.53
CA ASP A 57 34.13 -30.61 30.07
C ASP A 57 34.62 -31.89 29.33
N PRO A 58 34.45 -33.15 29.82
CA PRO A 58 34.77 -34.34 29.05
C PRO A 58 33.77 -34.53 27.92
N LEU A 59 34.25 -35.13 26.84
CA LEU A 59 33.45 -35.53 25.69
C LEU A 59 33.05 -37.00 25.80
N TRP A 60 31.90 -37.36 25.25
CA TRP A 60 31.40 -38.74 25.14
C TRP A 60 30.60 -38.92 23.84
N PHE A 61 30.86 -39.97 23.06
CA PHE A 61 30.02 -40.36 21.95
C PHE A 61 28.92 -41.32 22.42
N ASP A 62 27.71 -40.81 22.58
CA ASP A 62 26.51 -41.56 22.96
C ASP A 62 26.01 -42.38 21.77
N THR A 63 26.02 -43.70 21.89
CA THR A 63 25.53 -44.64 20.86
C THR A 63 24.21 -45.32 21.25
N SER A 64 23.51 -44.84 22.27
CA SER A 64 22.23 -45.42 22.72
C SER A 64 21.08 -45.20 21.73
N GLY A 65 21.17 -44.14 20.91
CA GLY A 65 20.20 -43.78 19.87
C GLY A 65 20.50 -44.35 18.48
N THR A 66 19.55 -44.21 17.56
CA THR A 66 19.72 -44.58 16.14
C THR A 66 20.75 -43.72 15.41
N ASN A 67 20.97 -42.49 15.89
CA ASN A 67 22.03 -41.61 15.44
C ASN A 67 22.94 -41.34 16.64
N PRO A 68 24.23 -41.71 16.58
CA PRO A 68 25.15 -41.41 17.67
C PRO A 68 25.38 -39.90 17.79
N VAL A 69 25.43 -39.39 19.02
CA VAL A 69 25.55 -37.96 19.31
C VAL A 69 26.79 -37.73 20.16
N LEU A 70 27.60 -36.73 19.80
CA LEU A 70 28.68 -36.27 20.67
C LEU A 70 28.07 -35.44 21.81
N ARG A 71 28.42 -35.74 23.05
CA ARG A 71 28.00 -35.02 24.25
C ARG A 71 29.21 -34.45 24.99
N HIS A 72 29.05 -33.31 25.66
CA HIS A 72 30.00 -32.77 26.62
C HIS A 72 29.38 -32.78 28.02
N TYR A 73 30.16 -32.97 29.07
CA TYR A 73 29.67 -32.81 30.43
C TYR A 73 29.95 -31.40 30.95
N ASP A 74 28.90 -30.67 31.32
CA ASP A 74 28.96 -29.26 31.72
C ASP A 74 29.32 -29.03 33.21
N GLY A 75 29.66 -30.10 33.92
CA GLY A 75 29.85 -30.10 35.38
C GLY A 75 28.64 -30.63 36.16
N THR A 76 27.51 -30.87 35.48
CA THR A 76 26.29 -31.43 36.08
C THR A 76 25.75 -32.63 35.31
N ALA A 77 25.70 -32.56 33.98
CA ALA A 77 25.18 -33.61 33.11
C ALA A 77 25.81 -33.58 31.72
N TYR A 78 25.72 -34.69 30.98
CA TYR A 78 26.13 -34.75 29.58
C TYR A 78 25.08 -34.09 28.66
N GLN A 79 25.45 -32.98 28.04
CA GLN A 79 24.67 -32.24 27.06
C GLN A 79 25.15 -32.53 25.63
N PRO A 80 24.25 -32.58 24.64
CA PRO A 80 24.63 -32.75 23.24
C PRO A 80 25.49 -31.59 22.71
N VAL A 81 26.59 -31.91 22.06
CA VAL A 81 27.49 -30.96 21.39
C VAL A 81 26.94 -30.66 20.01
N GLY A 82 26.51 -29.42 19.81
CA GLY A 82 26.07 -28.93 18.49
C GLY A 82 24.62 -29.25 18.14
N GLU A 83 23.81 -29.80 19.06
CA GLU A 83 22.37 -29.75 18.86
C GLU A 83 21.88 -28.32 19.03
N VAL A 84 21.16 -27.83 18.02
CA VAL A 84 20.21 -26.74 18.23
C VAL A 84 19.16 -27.33 19.16
N ASN A 85 19.06 -26.84 20.40
CA ASN A 85 18.05 -27.30 21.35
C ASN A 85 16.71 -27.37 20.63
N GLN A 86 16.05 -28.53 20.66
CA GLN A 86 14.77 -28.74 19.99
C GLN A 86 13.74 -27.71 20.46
N GLU A 87 13.85 -27.22 21.70
CA GLU A 87 13.05 -26.13 22.23
C GLU A 87 13.31 -24.79 21.50
N ASP A 88 14.58 -24.44 21.26
CA ASP A 88 14.96 -23.25 20.49
C ASP A 88 14.54 -23.35 19.03
N LEU A 89 14.66 -24.54 18.43
CA LEU A 89 14.22 -24.81 17.07
C LEU A 89 12.68 -24.73 16.98
N ASN A 90 11.97 -25.29 17.95
CA ASN A 90 10.51 -25.22 18.04
C ASN A 90 10.05 -23.78 18.30
N ALA A 91 10.77 -23.00 19.09
CA ALA A 91 10.49 -21.58 19.29
C ALA A 91 10.68 -20.80 17.98
N HIS A 92 11.71 -21.12 17.19
CA HIS A 92 11.93 -20.51 15.88
C HIS A 92 10.93 -20.97 14.81
N ILE A 93 10.56 -22.24 14.74
CA ILE A 93 9.63 -22.74 13.71
C ILE A 93 8.18 -22.35 14.01
N ASN A 94 7.77 -22.38 15.28
CA ASN A 94 6.38 -22.18 15.68
C ASN A 94 6.03 -20.72 16.03
N ALA A 95 7.00 -19.81 16.03
CA ALA A 95 6.68 -18.39 16.16
C ALA A 95 5.89 -17.93 14.92
N SER A 96 4.86 -17.10 15.13
CA SER A 96 4.05 -16.56 14.02
C SER A 96 4.84 -15.63 13.09
N ASN A 97 6.02 -15.16 13.51
CA ASN A 97 6.93 -14.34 12.70
C ASN A 97 8.39 -14.49 13.17
N PRO A 98 9.06 -15.62 12.85
CA PRO A 98 10.35 -15.95 13.44
C PRO A 98 11.53 -15.15 12.89
N HIS A 99 11.34 -14.49 11.75
CA HIS A 99 12.35 -13.64 11.12
C HIS A 99 12.04 -12.15 11.25
N GLY A 100 11.00 -11.80 12.03
CA GLY A 100 10.56 -10.40 12.21
C GLY A 100 10.33 -9.70 10.87
N ILE A 101 9.78 -10.42 9.89
CA ILE A 101 9.42 -9.86 8.59
C ILE A 101 8.18 -8.99 8.82
N THR A 102 8.35 -7.69 8.67
CA THR A 102 7.25 -6.73 8.75
C THR A 102 6.66 -6.52 7.38
N THR A 103 5.42 -6.03 7.33
CA THR A 103 4.78 -5.57 6.09
C THR A 103 5.69 -4.61 5.31
N ALA A 104 6.37 -3.69 6.00
CA ALA A 104 7.34 -2.79 5.37
C ALA A 104 8.51 -3.52 4.69
N LYS A 105 9.06 -4.57 5.31
CA LYS A 105 10.20 -5.34 4.76
C LYS A 105 9.87 -6.07 3.45
N ILE A 106 8.61 -6.46 3.26
CA ILE A 106 8.13 -7.10 2.01
C ILE A 106 7.47 -6.12 1.04
N GLY A 107 7.49 -4.81 1.36
CA GLY A 107 6.81 -3.81 0.55
C GLY A 107 5.28 -3.94 0.57
N ALA A 108 4.70 -4.54 1.62
CA ALA A 108 3.26 -4.55 1.79
C ALA A 108 2.78 -3.13 2.08
N GLU A 109 1.94 -2.64 1.18
CA GLU A 109 1.18 -1.40 1.28
C GLU A 109 0.42 -1.30 2.62
N PRO A 110 0.17 -0.09 3.14
CA PRO A 110 -0.64 0.11 4.34
C PRO A 110 -1.95 -0.68 4.29
N SER A 111 -2.38 -1.23 5.43
CA SER A 111 -3.68 -1.90 5.52
C SER A 111 -4.79 -0.89 5.23
N PHE A 112 -5.31 -0.93 4.01
CA PHE A 112 -6.57 -0.32 3.66
C PHE A 112 -7.64 -1.41 3.68
N ILE A 113 -8.88 -1.06 3.99
CA ILE A 113 -10.00 -1.98 3.83
C ILE A 113 -10.05 -2.36 2.36
N LYS A 114 -9.57 -3.56 2.01
CA LYS A 114 -9.86 -4.17 0.72
C LYS A 114 -11.34 -4.46 0.74
N ASN A 115 -12.13 -3.57 0.17
CA ASN A 115 -13.38 -3.99 -0.45
C ASN A 115 -13.03 -5.24 -1.27
N THR A 116 -13.64 -6.38 -0.95
CA THR A 116 -13.33 -7.60 -1.67
C THR A 116 -13.50 -7.29 -3.15
N ALA A 117 -12.65 -7.83 -4.02
CA ALA A 117 -12.83 -7.69 -5.48
C ALA A 117 -14.20 -8.22 -5.96
N PHE A 118 -15.00 -8.79 -5.06
CA PHE A 118 -16.35 -9.29 -5.24
C PHE A 118 -17.42 -8.58 -4.39
N ASN A 119 -17.09 -7.60 -3.54
CA ASN A 119 -18.07 -6.76 -2.87
C ASN A 119 -18.40 -5.60 -3.81
N LYS A 120 -19.28 -5.92 -4.75
CA LYS A 120 -19.95 -5.05 -5.70
C LYS A 120 -20.76 -3.95 -4.99
N ASN A 121 -20.10 -2.98 -4.41
CA ASN A 121 -20.61 -1.62 -4.50
C ASN A 121 -19.63 -0.84 -5.37
N PHE A 122 -19.70 -1.09 -6.68
CA PHE A 122 -19.20 -0.17 -7.71
C PHE A 122 -20.08 1.08 -7.69
N GLY A 123 -20.01 1.80 -6.56
CA GLY A 123 -21.03 2.73 -6.08
C GLY A 123 -21.75 3.46 -7.21
N THR A 124 -23.08 3.35 -7.22
CA THR A 124 -23.93 4.33 -7.92
C THR A 124 -23.86 5.71 -7.23
N THR A 125 -23.24 5.77 -6.05
CA THR A 125 -22.98 6.98 -5.29
C THR A 125 -21.66 7.62 -5.73
N SER A 126 -21.75 8.86 -6.18
CA SER A 126 -20.61 9.71 -6.57
C SER A 126 -19.53 9.75 -5.47
N GLY A 127 -18.28 9.39 -5.81
CA GLY A 127 -17.10 9.68 -4.97
C GLY A 127 -16.24 8.51 -4.50
N THR A 128 -16.53 7.24 -4.80
CA THR A 128 -15.66 6.11 -4.37
C THR A 128 -14.90 5.43 -5.51
N VAL A 129 -13.57 5.44 -5.34
CA VAL A 129 -12.50 4.68 -6.01
C VAL A 129 -12.51 4.64 -7.54
N ALA A 130 -11.74 5.57 -8.10
CA ALA A 130 -11.09 5.50 -9.41
C ALA A 130 -12.02 5.31 -10.62
N GLU A 131 -12.87 6.29 -10.86
CA GLU A 131 -12.90 6.82 -12.22
C GLU A 131 -11.58 7.54 -12.41
N GLY A 132 -10.67 7.02 -13.25
CA GLY A 132 -9.48 7.78 -13.64
C GLY A 132 -9.92 9.21 -13.96
N SER A 133 -9.23 10.23 -13.44
CA SER A 133 -9.78 11.59 -13.38
C SER A 133 -10.35 12.08 -14.71
N TYR A 134 -9.79 11.59 -15.82
CA TYR A 134 -10.29 11.76 -17.18
C TYR A 134 -11.71 11.22 -17.42
N ALA A 135 -12.04 9.99 -16.99
CA ALA A 135 -13.38 9.41 -17.14
C ALA A 135 -14.43 10.16 -16.30
N LYS A 136 -14.06 10.56 -15.08
CA LYS A 136 -14.93 11.35 -14.20
C LYS A 136 -15.21 12.73 -14.80
N GLN A 137 -14.17 13.45 -15.19
CA GLN A 137 -14.29 14.77 -15.80
C GLN A 137 -15.12 14.73 -17.08
N THR A 138 -14.90 13.72 -17.91
CA THR A 138 -15.67 13.54 -19.16
C THR A 138 -17.16 13.31 -18.86
N ARG A 139 -17.47 12.45 -17.89
CA ARG A 139 -18.85 12.17 -17.52
C ARG A 139 -19.52 13.37 -16.85
N ASP A 140 -18.82 14.07 -15.97
CA ASP A 140 -19.30 15.31 -15.34
C ASP A 140 -19.59 16.40 -16.38
N GLN A 141 -18.74 16.53 -17.42
CA GLN A 141 -18.96 17.45 -18.54
C GLN A 141 -20.16 17.04 -19.40
N VAL A 142 -20.30 15.75 -19.72
CA VAL A 142 -21.45 15.25 -20.51
C VAL A 142 -22.75 15.41 -19.73
N THR A 143 -22.75 15.13 -18.43
CA THR A 143 -23.89 15.36 -17.55
C THR A 143 -24.22 16.85 -17.44
N THR A 144 -23.21 17.72 -17.37
CA THR A 144 -23.41 19.18 -17.33
C THR A 144 -23.99 19.70 -18.64
N HIS A 145 -23.48 19.23 -19.78
CA HIS A 145 -23.96 19.63 -21.10
C HIS A 145 -25.36 19.09 -21.41
N GLN A 146 -25.67 17.83 -21.08
CA GLN A 146 -27.03 17.28 -21.23
C GLN A 146 -28.05 18.05 -20.38
N ALA A 147 -27.59 18.70 -19.31
CA ALA A 147 -28.38 19.56 -18.46
C ALA A 147 -28.32 21.05 -18.84
N ASP A 148 -27.54 21.45 -19.87
CA ASP A 148 -27.40 22.84 -20.28
C ASP A 148 -28.43 23.20 -21.34
N GLU A 149 -29.48 23.90 -20.88
CA GLU A 149 -30.50 24.47 -21.74
C GLU A 149 -30.38 25.98 -21.91
N THR A 150 -29.28 26.58 -21.44
CA THR A 150 -29.10 28.02 -21.50
C THR A 150 -28.68 28.44 -22.89
N ASN A 151 -29.59 29.18 -23.54
CA ASN A 151 -29.48 29.75 -24.87
C ASN A 151 -29.65 28.77 -26.06
N PRO A 152 -30.90 28.44 -26.39
CA PRO A 152 -31.73 27.60 -25.54
C PRO A 152 -31.76 26.18 -26.12
N HIS A 153 -31.92 25.16 -25.28
CA HIS A 153 -31.94 23.77 -25.75
C HIS A 153 -33.02 23.54 -26.81
N ASN A 154 -32.64 23.65 -28.08
CA ASN A 154 -33.40 23.41 -29.31
C ASN A 154 -34.92 23.48 -29.19
N VAL A 155 -35.41 24.55 -28.60
CA VAL A 155 -36.84 24.74 -28.42
C VAL A 155 -37.44 25.07 -29.78
N THR A 156 -38.25 24.16 -30.30
CA THR A 156 -38.89 24.29 -31.61
C THR A 156 -40.18 25.09 -31.51
N LYS A 157 -40.60 25.71 -32.62
CA LYS A 157 -41.93 26.33 -32.75
C LYS A 157 -43.05 25.37 -32.38
N SER A 158 -42.89 24.10 -32.71
CA SER A 158 -43.84 23.06 -32.31
C SER A 158 -43.84 22.83 -30.80
N GLN A 159 -42.68 22.84 -30.16
CA GLN A 159 -42.57 22.79 -28.69
C GLN A 159 -43.20 24.02 -28.01
N VAL A 160 -43.22 25.19 -28.67
CA VAL A 160 -43.89 26.40 -28.15
C VAL A 160 -45.29 26.66 -28.74
N GLY A 161 -45.90 25.68 -29.42
CA GLY A 161 -47.25 25.82 -29.96
C GLY A 161 -47.41 26.83 -31.11
N LEU A 162 -46.30 27.37 -31.60
CA LEU A 162 -46.21 28.25 -32.77
C LEU A 162 -46.11 27.46 -34.08
N GLY A 163 -46.47 26.17 -34.08
CA GLY A 163 -46.33 25.29 -35.23
C GLY A 163 -47.05 25.77 -36.50
N ASN A 164 -48.09 26.60 -36.34
CA ASN A 164 -48.86 27.20 -37.44
C ASN A 164 -48.52 28.68 -37.70
N VAL A 165 -47.61 29.28 -36.91
CA VAL A 165 -47.24 30.71 -37.02
C VAL A 165 -46.02 30.84 -37.93
N THR A 166 -46.13 31.68 -38.96
CA THR A 166 -45.04 31.98 -39.88
C THR A 166 -44.12 33.07 -39.31
N ASP A 167 -42.81 33.00 -39.57
CA ASP A 167 -41.84 34.05 -39.16
C ASP A 167 -41.76 35.15 -40.23
N ASP A 168 -42.90 35.65 -40.66
CA ASP A 168 -42.94 36.73 -41.64
C ASP A 168 -42.72 38.07 -40.94
N GLN A 169 -42.08 39.03 -41.62
CA GLN A 169 -41.84 40.36 -41.07
C GLN A 169 -43.18 41.08 -40.85
N GLN A 170 -43.55 41.24 -39.58
CA GLN A 170 -44.77 41.95 -39.19
C GLN A 170 -44.48 43.43 -38.99
N ALA A 171 -45.41 44.28 -39.42
CA ALA A 171 -45.35 45.70 -39.10
C ALA A 171 -45.39 45.88 -37.59
N THR A 172 -44.57 46.80 -37.07
CA THR A 172 -44.65 47.14 -35.65
C THR A 172 -46.00 47.76 -35.35
N LYS A 173 -46.48 47.58 -34.11
CA LYS A 173 -47.72 48.24 -33.67
C LYS A 173 -47.67 49.74 -33.90
N THR A 174 -46.53 50.37 -33.67
CA THR A 174 -46.32 51.79 -33.91
C THR A 174 -46.49 52.17 -35.38
N GLU A 175 -45.93 51.40 -36.32
CA GLU A 175 -46.10 51.66 -37.75
C GLU A 175 -47.56 51.50 -38.19
N PHE A 176 -48.25 50.48 -37.67
CA PHE A 176 -49.68 50.27 -37.93
C PHE A 176 -50.54 51.42 -37.37
N ASP A 177 -50.29 51.81 -36.13
CA ASP A 177 -51.01 52.90 -35.47
C ASP A 177 -50.73 54.24 -36.19
N ASN A 178 -49.48 54.47 -36.61
CA ASN A 178 -49.11 55.66 -37.38
C ASN A 178 -49.83 55.71 -38.73
N HIS A 179 -49.90 54.59 -39.45
CA HIS A 179 -50.66 54.50 -40.70
C HIS A 179 -52.13 54.88 -40.47
N THR A 180 -52.81 54.23 -39.52
CA THR A 180 -54.24 54.46 -39.25
C THR A 180 -54.54 55.86 -38.70
N GLY A 181 -53.62 56.47 -37.95
CA GLY A 181 -53.75 57.80 -37.36
C GLY A 181 -53.46 58.96 -38.30
N THR A 182 -52.77 58.73 -39.43
CA THR A 182 -52.53 59.79 -40.43
C THR A 182 -53.76 60.05 -41.29
N ALA A 183 -54.38 61.22 -41.11
CA ALA A 183 -55.51 61.68 -41.92
C ALA A 183 -55.14 62.01 -43.38
N ASN A 184 -53.87 62.28 -43.69
CA ASN A 184 -53.45 62.71 -45.03
C ASN A 184 -53.23 61.58 -46.05
N ILE A 185 -53.29 60.32 -45.63
CA ILE A 185 -53.24 59.15 -46.55
C ILE A 185 -54.61 58.47 -46.70
N HIS A 186 -55.59 58.90 -45.90
CA HIS A 186 -56.98 58.46 -45.98
C HIS A 186 -57.82 59.62 -46.50
N ARG A 187 -58.39 59.50 -47.70
CA ARG A 187 -59.19 60.58 -48.29
C ARG A 187 -60.58 60.59 -47.69
N LYS A 188 -61.04 61.76 -47.25
CA LYS A 188 -62.39 61.91 -46.72
C LYS A 188 -63.35 62.27 -47.87
N ILE A 189 -64.49 61.58 -47.92
CA ILE A 189 -65.58 61.93 -48.82
C ILE A 189 -66.65 62.64 -48.00
N THR A 190 -67.01 63.86 -48.41
CA THR A 190 -67.99 64.69 -47.72
C THR A 190 -69.03 65.21 -48.71
N PHE A 191 -70.25 65.47 -48.26
CA PHE A 191 -71.37 65.89 -49.10
C PHE A 191 -72.06 67.10 -48.48
N GLY A 192 -72.65 67.99 -49.28
CA GLY A 192 -73.48 69.08 -48.76
C GLY A 192 -73.94 70.09 -49.83
N THR A 193 -74.59 71.17 -49.41
CA THR A 193 -75.28 72.11 -50.31
C THR A 193 -74.60 73.44 -50.54
N ALA A 194 -73.57 73.76 -49.75
CA ALA A 194 -72.71 74.93 -49.92
C ALA A 194 -71.24 74.50 -50.08
N ASP A 195 -70.39 75.41 -50.55
CA ASP A 195 -68.96 75.12 -50.69
C ASP A 195 -68.32 74.78 -49.33
N PRO A 196 -67.55 73.68 -49.25
CA PRO A 196 -66.94 73.26 -48.00
C PRO A 196 -65.84 74.25 -47.60
N THR A 197 -65.86 74.71 -46.34
CA THR A 197 -64.82 75.56 -45.78
C THR A 197 -63.86 74.73 -44.96
N GLY A 198 -62.73 74.37 -45.58
CA GLY A 198 -61.69 73.51 -45.00
C GLY A 198 -61.73 72.08 -45.55
N GLY A 199 -60.58 71.64 -46.07
CA GLY A 199 -60.32 70.31 -46.60
C GLY A 199 -58.82 70.18 -46.89
N SER A 200 -58.30 68.96 -46.83
CA SER A 200 -56.93 68.69 -47.27
C SER A 200 -56.91 68.43 -48.78
N ASP A 201 -55.78 68.66 -49.42
CA ASP A 201 -55.62 68.35 -50.85
C ASP A 201 -55.97 66.87 -51.10
N GLY A 202 -56.91 66.66 -52.02
CA GLY A 202 -57.48 65.36 -52.32
C GLY A 202 -58.76 64.98 -51.56
N ASP A 203 -59.30 65.76 -50.63
CA ASP A 203 -60.64 65.43 -50.15
C ASP A 203 -61.68 65.57 -51.27
N ILE A 204 -62.65 64.65 -51.31
CA ILE A 204 -63.68 64.64 -52.36
C ILE A 204 -64.96 65.21 -51.77
N TYR A 205 -65.45 66.29 -52.36
CA TYR A 205 -66.73 66.88 -52.01
C TYR A 205 -67.73 66.74 -53.16
N PHE A 206 -68.92 66.27 -52.83
CA PHE A 206 -70.03 66.25 -53.77
C PHE A 206 -71.10 67.23 -53.31
N GLN A 207 -71.29 68.31 -54.09
CA GLN A 207 -72.31 69.31 -53.82
C GLN A 207 -73.65 68.93 -54.47
N TYR A 208 -74.73 69.17 -53.75
CA TYR A 208 -76.10 69.03 -54.26
C TYR A 208 -76.90 70.30 -53.95
N GLU A 209 -77.91 70.62 -54.76
CA GLU A 209 -78.77 71.81 -54.57
C GLU A 209 -79.80 71.63 -53.45
#